data_AF-A0AAQ3XBJ6-F1
#
_entry.id   AF-A0AAQ3XBJ6-F1
#
_cell.length_a   1.000
_cell.length_b   1.000
_cell.length_c   1.000
_cell.angle_alpha   90.00
_cell.angle_beta   90.00
_cell.angle_gamma   90.00
#
_symmetry.space_group_name_H-M   'P 1'
#
loop_
_entity.id
_entity.type
_entity.pdbx_description
1 polymer ?
#
loop_
_entity_poly.entity_id
_entity_poly.type
_entity_poly.pdbx_seq_one_letter_code
_entity_poly.pdbx_strand_id
1 'polypeptide(L)'
;MAQRDKKVEEPTELHAPEITLCANSCGFPGNPATKNLCQNCFLAASASVSPPSPTPTVFDFDSKPRQPAAVPAAPFSDRPLPPGASAGPAAESSSSSSGSGSKAPRTSSVNRCHNCRRRVGLTGFRCRCGELFCGAHRYSDRHDCSYDYKAVGRDAIARENPVVRAAKIVRF
;
A
#
# COMPACT_ATOMS: atom_id res chain seq x y z
N MET A 1 38.43 1.94 -51.10
CA MET A 1 38.79 2.33 -49.73
C MET A 1 37.56 2.93 -49.07
N ALA A 2 36.87 2.17 -48.19
CA ALA A 2 35.75 2.70 -47.40
C ALA A 2 36.18 2.64 -45.93
N GLN A 3 36.27 3.80 -45.31
CA GLN A 3 36.73 3.97 -43.93
C GLN A 3 35.61 3.49 -42.99
N ARG A 4 35.94 2.59 -42.06
CA ARG A 4 35.05 2.20 -40.96
C ARG A 4 35.15 3.26 -39.89
N ASP A 5 34.07 4.00 -39.68
CA ASP A 5 33.91 4.86 -38.51
C ASP A 5 33.92 4.01 -37.23
N LYS A 6 35.00 4.15 -36.45
CA LYS A 6 35.10 3.65 -35.08
C LYS A 6 34.20 4.53 -34.21
N LYS A 7 33.01 4.02 -33.90
CA LYS A 7 32.18 4.53 -32.81
C LYS A 7 32.95 4.34 -31.50
N VAL A 8 33.43 5.44 -30.94
CA VAL A 8 34.00 5.52 -29.59
C VAL A 8 32.83 5.29 -28.62
N GLU A 9 32.84 4.14 -27.95
CA GLU A 9 31.95 3.84 -26.84
C GLU A 9 32.49 4.61 -25.63
N GLU A 10 31.80 5.70 -25.26
CA GLU A 10 32.04 6.41 -24.01
C GLU A 10 31.33 5.63 -22.89
N PRO A 11 32.04 5.07 -21.89
CA PRO A 11 31.38 4.39 -20.79
C PRO A 11 30.71 5.45 -19.92
N THR A 12 29.38 5.48 -19.94
CA THR A 12 28.58 6.24 -18.98
C THR A 12 28.86 5.66 -17.59
N GLU A 13 29.87 6.18 -16.90
CA GLU A 13 30.14 5.87 -15.50
C GLU A 13 28.93 6.33 -14.68
N LEU A 14 28.10 5.36 -14.30
CA LEU A 14 27.07 5.53 -13.28
C LEU A 14 27.78 5.72 -11.94
N HIS A 15 28.18 6.95 -11.64
CA HIS A 15 28.67 7.32 -10.33
C HIS A 15 27.50 7.22 -9.35
N ALA A 16 27.37 6.06 -8.69
CA ALA A 16 26.46 5.89 -7.58
C ALA A 16 26.85 6.93 -6.51
N PRO A 17 25.93 7.80 -6.06
CA PRO A 17 26.26 8.72 -4.99
C PRO A 17 26.66 7.90 -3.77
N GLU A 18 27.90 8.06 -3.32
CA GLU A 18 28.40 7.39 -2.13
C GLU A 18 27.53 7.84 -0.95
N ILE A 19 26.72 6.92 -0.43
CA ILE A 19 25.77 7.24 0.64
C ILE A 19 26.55 7.30 1.95
N THR A 20 27.03 8.49 2.30
CA THR A 20 27.66 8.74 3.59
C THR A 20 26.61 8.66 4.70
N LEU A 21 26.86 7.88 5.75
CA LEU A 21 25.96 7.74 6.90
C LEU A 21 26.05 8.95 7.84
N CYS A 22 24.98 9.16 8.61
CA CYS A 22 24.91 10.23 9.59
C CYS A 22 26.08 10.16 10.59
N ALA A 23 26.72 11.30 10.85
CA ALA A 23 27.85 11.42 11.77
C ALA A 23 27.53 10.99 13.22
N ASN A 24 26.26 11.00 13.62
CA ASN A 24 25.80 10.52 14.92
C ASN A 24 25.49 9.01 14.95
N SER A 25 25.90 8.26 13.91
CA SER A 25 25.76 6.80 13.79
C SER A 25 24.31 6.29 13.94
N CYS A 26 23.33 7.08 13.48
CA CYS A 26 21.91 6.74 13.58
C CYS A 26 21.37 5.86 12.42
N GLY A 27 22.24 5.44 11.50
CA GLY A 27 21.87 4.56 10.38
C GLY A 27 21.10 5.21 9.23
N PHE A 28 20.85 6.53 9.28
CA PHE A 28 20.25 7.29 8.17
C PHE A 28 21.34 7.95 7.29
N PRO A 29 21.09 8.16 5.98
CA PRO A 29 21.98 8.92 5.12
C PRO A 29 22.15 10.35 5.67
N GLY A 30 23.41 10.77 5.80
CA GLY A 30 23.78 12.12 6.17
C GLY A 30 23.87 13.00 4.93
N ASN A 31 23.49 14.27 5.06
CA ASN A 31 23.66 15.22 3.96
C ASN A 31 25.00 15.98 4.15
N PRO A 32 25.90 16.01 3.15
CA PRO A 32 27.17 16.73 3.25
C PRO A 32 26.98 18.24 3.47
N ALA A 33 25.87 18.83 2.99
CA ALA A 33 25.54 20.24 3.23
C ALA A 33 25.24 20.53 4.71
N THR A 34 24.85 19.52 5.50
CA THR A 34 24.50 19.63 6.92
C THR A 34 25.51 18.91 7.81
N LYS A 35 26.81 18.97 7.47
CA LYS A 35 27.92 18.32 8.19
C LYS A 35 27.74 16.79 8.33
N ASN A 36 27.21 16.13 7.30
CA ASN A 36 26.86 14.71 7.33
C ASN A 36 25.87 14.33 8.44
N LEU A 37 25.00 15.24 8.89
CA LEU A 37 23.90 14.89 9.81
C LEU A 37 22.64 14.54 8.99
N CYS A 38 21.86 13.59 9.50
CA CYS A 38 20.50 13.37 9.01
C CYS A 38 19.57 14.51 9.49
N GLN A 39 18.38 14.62 8.89
CA GLN A 39 17.46 15.73 9.15
C GLN A 39 17.09 15.87 10.64
N ASN A 40 16.84 14.76 11.34
CA ASN A 40 16.55 14.78 12.77
C ASN A 40 17.76 15.17 13.63
N CYS A 41 18.94 14.63 13.33
CA CYS A 41 20.15 14.98 14.07
C CYS A 41 20.55 16.43 13.85
N PHE A 42 20.35 16.96 12.63
CA PHE A 42 20.62 18.35 12.32
C PHE A 42 19.69 19.29 13.10
N LEU A 43 18.39 18.97 13.16
CA LEU A 43 17.43 19.72 13.97
C LEU A 43 17.82 19.70 15.45
N ALA A 44 18.17 18.54 16.01
CA ALA A 44 18.61 18.41 17.40
C ALA A 44 19.89 19.23 17.69
N ALA A 45 20.86 19.24 16.77
CA ALA A 45 22.09 20.01 16.89
C ALA A 45 21.85 21.53 16.78
N SER A 46 20.92 21.96 15.92
CA SER A 46 20.57 23.39 15.78
C SER A 46 19.79 23.92 16.98
N ALA A 47 19.01 23.07 17.63
CA ALA A 47 18.26 23.42 18.84
C ALA A 47 19.15 23.51 20.09
N SER A 48 20.40 23.01 20.04
CA SER A 48 21.31 22.90 21.19
C SER A 48 22.51 23.85 21.14
N VAL A 49 22.50 24.88 20.27
CA VAL A 49 23.46 26.00 20.39
C VAL A 49 23.05 26.89 21.57
N SER A 50 23.35 26.40 22.77
CA SER A 50 23.54 27.14 24.00
C SER A 50 24.75 26.51 24.69
N PRO A 51 25.66 27.31 25.30
CA PRO A 51 26.97 26.84 25.73
C PRO A 51 26.90 25.75 26.83
N PRO A 52 27.91 24.87 26.94
CA PRO A 52 27.85 23.70 27.81
C PRO A 52 28.21 24.03 29.26
N SER A 53 27.47 23.43 30.20
CA SER A 53 27.96 23.19 31.56
C SER A 53 27.58 21.76 31.98
N PRO A 54 28.54 20.95 32.49
CA PRO A 54 28.32 19.52 32.73
C PRO A 54 27.86 19.25 34.17
N THR A 55 27.07 18.20 34.39
CA THR A 55 27.36 17.18 35.41
C THR A 55 26.38 15.98 35.30
N PRO A 56 26.86 14.75 35.57
CA PRO A 56 26.06 13.53 35.51
C PRO A 56 25.61 13.08 36.91
N THR A 57 24.42 12.50 37.02
CA THR A 57 24.09 11.58 38.12
C THR A 57 23.41 10.33 37.57
N VAL A 58 24.24 9.30 37.48
CA VAL A 58 23.88 7.89 37.66
C VAL A 58 23.03 7.72 38.92
N PHE A 59 22.09 6.76 38.95
CA PHE A 59 22.05 5.69 39.96
C PHE A 59 21.07 4.59 39.52
N ASP A 60 21.60 3.38 39.67
CA ASP A 60 21.14 2.07 39.28
C ASP A 60 20.32 1.37 40.39
N PHE A 61 19.61 0.31 40.00
CA PHE A 61 19.25 -0.91 40.76
C PHE A 61 18.40 -0.81 42.06
N ASP A 62 17.26 -1.51 42.10
CA ASP A 62 17.15 -2.76 42.90
C ASP A 62 15.87 -3.61 42.61
N SER A 63 16.12 -4.84 42.15
CA SER A 63 15.52 -6.15 42.50
C SER A 63 14.13 -6.24 43.19
N LYS A 64 13.07 -6.75 42.51
CA LYS A 64 12.58 -8.17 42.46
C LYS A 64 11.27 -8.40 43.28
N PRO A 65 10.60 -9.57 43.22
CA PRO A 65 9.40 -9.83 42.41
C PRO A 65 8.15 -10.21 43.22
N ARG A 66 6.94 -10.10 42.64
CA ARG A 66 5.77 -10.89 43.10
C ARG A 66 4.68 -11.02 42.02
N GLN A 67 4.52 -12.22 41.49
CA GLN A 67 3.27 -12.75 40.93
C GLN A 67 2.57 -13.57 42.05
N PRO A 68 1.24 -13.86 42.01
CA PRO A 68 0.51 -14.28 40.82
C PRO A 68 -0.97 -13.83 40.68
N ALA A 69 -1.53 -14.21 39.52
CA ALA A 69 -2.93 -14.54 39.25
C ALA A 69 -4.00 -13.45 39.37
N ALA A 70 -4.62 -13.10 38.24
CA ALA A 70 -5.96 -13.58 37.92
C ALA A 70 -6.50 -12.79 36.71
N VAL A 71 -6.96 -13.52 35.71
CA VAL A 71 -7.78 -13.01 34.62
C VAL A 71 -9.18 -12.65 35.16
N PRO A 72 -9.77 -11.51 34.77
CA PRO A 72 -11.21 -11.40 34.70
C PRO A 72 -11.63 -11.38 33.23
N ALA A 73 -12.28 -12.47 32.83
CA ALA A 73 -13.14 -12.48 31.67
C ALA A 73 -14.27 -11.46 31.89
N ALA A 74 -14.42 -10.53 30.96
CA ALA A 74 -15.53 -9.58 30.98
C ALA A 74 -16.84 -10.30 30.59
N PRO A 75 -17.94 -10.10 31.33
CA PRO A 75 -19.19 -10.81 31.11
C PRO A 75 -20.01 -10.19 29.98
N PHE A 76 -20.62 -11.12 29.24
CA PHE A 76 -21.73 -10.93 28.32
C PHE A 76 -22.88 -10.19 29.01
N SER A 77 -23.48 -9.22 28.31
CA SER A 77 -24.75 -8.64 28.70
C SER A 77 -25.70 -8.70 27.52
N ASP A 78 -26.52 -9.75 27.53
CA ASP A 78 -27.80 -9.83 26.85
C ASP A 78 -28.71 -8.70 27.34
N ARG A 79 -29.32 -7.97 26.39
CA ARG A 79 -30.59 -7.26 26.65
C ARG A 79 -31.54 -7.46 25.47
N PRO A 80 -32.71 -8.13 25.69
CA PRO A 80 -33.70 -8.41 24.65
C PRO A 80 -34.57 -7.20 24.23
N LEU A 81 -35.14 -7.35 23.02
CA LEU A 81 -36.09 -6.49 22.29
C LEU A 81 -37.45 -6.29 23.02
N PRO A 82 -38.41 -5.48 22.50
CA PRO A 82 -39.43 -6.01 21.57
C PRO A 82 -40.00 -4.93 20.57
N PRO A 83 -41.19 -5.07 19.91
CA PRO A 83 -41.28 -5.16 18.44
C PRO A 83 -42.15 -4.07 17.77
N GLY A 84 -42.14 -4.03 16.44
CA GLY A 84 -43.08 -3.29 15.60
C GLY A 84 -42.55 -3.21 14.16
N ALA A 85 -42.96 -4.11 13.26
CA ALA A 85 -44.08 -3.93 12.31
C ALA A 85 -43.87 -2.72 11.38
N SER A 86 -43.93 -2.75 10.05
CA SER A 86 -44.15 -3.76 9.00
C SER A 86 -43.82 -3.08 7.66
N ALA A 87 -43.64 -3.89 6.61
CA ALA A 87 -43.79 -3.57 5.17
C ALA A 87 -42.69 -2.73 4.46
N GLY A 88 -42.06 -3.33 3.44
CA GLY A 88 -41.35 -2.62 2.36
C GLY A 88 -42.29 -2.25 1.21
N PRO A 89 -41.83 -2.04 -0.04
CA PRO A 89 -40.54 -1.54 -0.50
C PRO A 89 -40.68 -0.18 -1.24
N ALA A 90 -39.60 0.58 -1.34
CA ALA A 90 -39.52 1.76 -2.20
C ALA A 90 -39.11 1.35 -3.62
N ALA A 91 -39.93 1.66 -4.61
CA ALA A 91 -39.54 1.77 -6.01
C ALA A 91 -40.55 2.64 -6.77
N GLU A 92 -40.37 3.96 -6.71
CA GLU A 92 -40.91 4.84 -7.73
C GLU A 92 -40.03 4.76 -8.98
N SER A 93 -40.70 4.42 -10.08
CA SER A 93 -40.59 5.05 -11.40
C SER A 93 -39.21 5.12 -12.05
N SER A 94 -39.05 4.36 -13.14
CA SER A 94 -38.69 4.92 -14.47
C SER A 94 -38.54 3.82 -15.52
N SER A 95 -39.51 3.70 -16.41
CA SER A 95 -39.28 3.19 -17.77
C SER A 95 -40.21 3.90 -18.75
N SER A 96 -39.68 4.91 -19.43
CA SER A 96 -40.13 5.26 -20.78
C SER A 96 -38.94 5.82 -21.55
N SER A 97 -38.81 5.28 -22.75
CA SER A 97 -37.66 5.29 -23.64
C SER A 97 -37.39 6.62 -24.34
N SER A 98 -36.10 6.84 -24.61
CA SER A 98 -35.52 7.38 -25.84
C SER A 98 -36.17 8.60 -26.48
N GLY A 99 -35.50 9.75 -26.33
CA GLY A 99 -35.69 10.92 -27.17
C GLY A 99 -34.36 11.67 -27.31
N SER A 100 -33.85 11.72 -28.54
CA SER A 100 -32.67 12.48 -28.95
C SER A 100 -32.74 13.96 -28.59
N GLY A 101 -31.57 14.49 -28.18
CA GLY A 101 -31.20 15.89 -28.32
C GLY A 101 -31.60 16.80 -27.17
N SER A 102 -30.63 17.15 -26.31
CA SER A 102 -30.39 18.51 -25.76
C SER A 102 -29.33 18.49 -24.67
N LYS A 103 -28.60 19.61 -24.55
CA LYS A 103 -27.54 19.85 -23.57
C LYS A 103 -27.99 19.49 -22.15
N ALA A 104 -27.31 18.54 -21.52
CA ALA A 104 -27.63 18.04 -20.17
C ALA A 104 -26.60 18.49 -19.11
N PRO A 105 -27.03 18.70 -17.85
CA PRO A 105 -26.20 19.19 -16.77
C PRO A 105 -25.18 18.13 -16.36
N ARG A 106 -23.94 18.54 -16.12
CA ARG A 106 -22.87 17.66 -15.65
C ARG A 106 -23.16 17.27 -14.19
N THR A 107 -24.04 16.30 -13.97
CA THR A 107 -24.14 15.65 -12.66
C THR A 107 -22.89 14.79 -12.51
N SER A 108 -21.85 15.34 -11.89
CA SER A 108 -20.63 14.59 -11.63
C SER A 108 -20.97 13.43 -10.70
N SER A 109 -21.03 12.22 -11.25
CA SER A 109 -21.20 11.01 -10.46
C SER A 109 -20.05 10.96 -9.44
N VAL A 110 -20.38 11.05 -8.17
CA VAL A 110 -19.37 11.05 -7.11
C VAL A 110 -18.79 9.64 -7.03
N ASN A 111 -17.54 9.50 -7.46
CA ASN A 111 -16.79 8.26 -7.32
C ASN A 111 -16.66 7.87 -5.85
N ARG A 112 -17.25 6.74 -5.47
CA ARG A 112 -17.23 6.16 -4.11
C ARG A 112 -16.67 4.75 -4.13
N CYS A 113 -16.05 4.35 -3.03
CA CYS A 113 -15.57 2.98 -2.82
C CYS A 113 -16.75 2.00 -2.75
N HIS A 114 -16.67 0.86 -3.42
CA HIS A 114 -17.75 -0.13 -3.37
C HIS A 114 -17.91 -0.77 -1.98
N ASN A 115 -16.79 -1.06 -1.28
CA ASN A 115 -16.83 -1.72 0.02
C ASN A 115 -17.24 -0.76 1.18
N CYS A 116 -16.59 0.42 1.28
CA CYS A 116 -16.82 1.34 2.42
C CYS A 116 -17.56 2.64 2.08
N ARG A 117 -18.00 2.82 0.82
CA ARG A 117 -18.75 4.00 0.33
C ARG A 117 -18.08 5.37 0.54
N ARG A 118 -16.82 5.39 1.00
CA ARG A 118 -15.99 6.61 1.11
C ARG A 118 -15.80 7.24 -0.27
N ARG A 119 -15.88 8.57 -0.36
CA ARG A 119 -15.59 9.31 -1.60
C ARG A 119 -14.13 9.09 -1.97
N VAL A 120 -13.88 8.61 -3.19
CA VAL A 120 -12.53 8.34 -3.71
C VAL A 120 -12.11 9.35 -4.79
N GLY A 121 -13.03 10.19 -5.28
CA GLY A 121 -12.70 11.28 -6.20
C GLY A 121 -11.98 10.78 -7.46
N LEU A 122 -10.87 11.44 -7.82
CA LEU A 122 -10.02 11.07 -8.96
C LEU A 122 -9.06 9.92 -8.63
N THR A 123 -8.77 9.67 -7.34
CA THR A 123 -7.76 8.71 -6.86
C THR A 123 -8.33 7.32 -6.55
N GLY A 124 -9.50 6.99 -7.10
CA GLY A 124 -10.09 5.66 -6.98
C GLY A 124 -9.31 4.61 -7.78
N PHE A 125 -9.07 3.45 -7.18
CA PHE A 125 -8.43 2.33 -7.84
C PHE A 125 -9.51 1.40 -8.41
N ARG A 126 -9.41 1.04 -9.68
CA ARG A 126 -10.27 0.02 -10.28
C ARG A 126 -9.68 -1.37 -10.03
N CYS A 127 -10.47 -2.27 -9.48
CA CYS A 127 -10.11 -3.69 -9.39
C CYS A 127 -10.44 -4.41 -10.71
N ARG A 128 -9.91 -5.62 -10.90
CA ARG A 128 -10.21 -6.47 -12.07
C ARG A 128 -11.67 -6.94 -12.12
N CYS A 129 -12.36 -6.97 -10.98
CA CYS A 129 -13.81 -7.18 -10.95
C CYS A 129 -14.63 -5.99 -11.49
N GLY A 130 -13.99 -4.85 -11.82
CA GLY A 130 -14.64 -3.68 -12.45
C GLY A 130 -15.06 -2.58 -11.48
N GLU A 131 -15.09 -2.87 -10.18
CA GLU A 131 -15.47 -1.93 -9.13
C GLU A 131 -14.35 -0.95 -8.76
N LEU A 132 -14.74 0.16 -8.13
CA LEU A 132 -13.85 1.25 -7.70
C LEU A 132 -13.67 1.23 -6.19
N PHE A 133 -12.43 1.33 -5.72
CA PHE A 133 -12.07 1.23 -4.31
C PHE A 133 -11.15 2.37 -3.84
N CYS A 134 -11.13 2.59 -2.53
CA CYS A 134 -10.17 3.47 -1.88
C CYS A 134 -8.84 2.73 -1.62
N GLY A 135 -7.79 3.45 -1.19
CA GLY A 135 -6.47 2.86 -0.92
C GLY A 135 -6.48 1.68 0.07
N ALA A 136 -7.41 1.67 1.03
CA ALA A 136 -7.55 0.59 2.00
C ALA A 136 -8.24 -0.67 1.47
N HIS A 137 -9.04 -0.54 0.40
CA HIS A 137 -9.80 -1.65 -0.20
C HIS A 137 -9.34 -1.98 -1.63
N ARG A 138 -8.15 -1.51 -2.01
CA ARG A 138 -7.58 -1.68 -3.34
C ARG A 138 -7.29 -3.15 -3.68
N TYR A 139 -6.88 -3.93 -2.69
CA TYR A 139 -6.43 -5.31 -2.89
C TYR A 139 -7.60 -6.30 -2.81
N SER A 140 -7.48 -7.43 -3.52
CA SER A 140 -8.54 -8.44 -3.70
C SER A 140 -8.92 -9.20 -2.44
N ASP A 141 -8.07 -9.20 -1.43
CA ASP A 141 -8.30 -9.74 -0.08
C ASP A 141 -9.10 -8.78 0.81
N ARG A 142 -9.17 -7.49 0.43
CA ARG A 142 -9.83 -6.43 1.20
C ARG A 142 -11.25 -6.14 0.75
N HIS A 143 -11.76 -6.88 -0.24
CA HIS A 143 -13.14 -6.84 -0.70
C HIS A 143 -13.53 -8.22 -1.23
N ASP A 144 -14.82 -8.48 -1.38
CA ASP A 144 -15.31 -9.74 -1.95
C ASP A 144 -15.13 -9.74 -3.47
N CYS A 145 -13.88 -9.90 -3.93
CA CYS A 145 -13.53 -9.86 -5.34
C CYS A 145 -14.11 -11.09 -6.06
N SER A 146 -15.03 -10.86 -6.98
CA SER A 146 -15.63 -11.90 -7.83
C SER A 146 -14.72 -12.39 -8.97
N TYR A 147 -13.54 -11.79 -9.14
CA TYR A 147 -12.63 -12.13 -10.22
C TYR A 147 -11.74 -13.32 -9.85
N ASP A 148 -11.79 -14.41 -10.64
CA ASP A 148 -10.96 -15.59 -10.41
C ASP A 148 -9.55 -15.43 -11.00
N TYR A 149 -8.63 -14.97 -10.16
CA TYR A 149 -7.21 -14.86 -10.51
C TYR A 149 -6.54 -16.21 -10.80
N LYS A 150 -7.04 -17.31 -10.22
CA LYS A 150 -6.43 -18.64 -10.36
C LYS A 150 -6.72 -19.24 -11.72
N ALA A 151 -7.96 -19.13 -12.20
CA ALA A 151 -8.32 -19.58 -13.54
C ALA A 151 -7.49 -18.84 -14.60
N VAL A 152 -7.49 -17.50 -14.54
CA VAL A 152 -6.74 -16.67 -15.50
C VAL A 152 -5.23 -16.94 -15.44
N GLY A 153 -4.69 -17.18 -14.24
CA GLY A 153 -3.28 -17.56 -14.07
C GLY A 153 -2.96 -18.91 -14.70
N ARG A 154 -3.81 -19.93 -14.50
CA ARG A 154 -3.64 -21.25 -15.14
C ARG A 154 -3.71 -21.15 -16.66
N ASP A 155 -4.66 -20.39 -17.19
CA ASP A 155 -4.82 -20.22 -18.63
C ASP A 155 -3.67 -19.44 -19.27
N ALA A 156 -3.05 -18.50 -18.54
CA ALA A 156 -1.84 -17.82 -19.00
C ALA A 156 -0.64 -18.79 -19.03
N ILE A 157 -0.42 -19.54 -17.95
CA ILE A 157 0.67 -20.52 -17.86
C ILE A 157 0.50 -21.62 -18.91
N ALA A 158 -0.71 -22.14 -19.11
CA ALA A 158 -0.98 -23.18 -20.09
C ALA A 158 -0.73 -22.71 -21.53
N ARG A 159 -0.99 -21.43 -21.82
CA ARG A 159 -0.68 -20.83 -23.13
C ARG A 159 0.81 -20.63 -23.36
N GLU A 160 1.56 -20.32 -22.30
CA GLU A 160 2.99 -19.97 -22.41
C GLU A 160 3.92 -21.17 -22.23
N ASN A 161 3.46 -22.26 -21.59
CA ASN A 161 4.27 -23.44 -21.39
C ASN A 161 4.47 -24.20 -22.72
N PRO A 162 5.70 -24.27 -23.26
CA PRO A 162 5.97 -25.00 -24.48
C PRO A 162 5.78 -26.51 -24.27
N VAL A 163 5.23 -27.19 -25.29
CA VAL A 163 4.96 -28.63 -25.19
C VAL A 163 6.27 -29.41 -25.25
N VAL A 164 6.75 -29.88 -24.11
CA VAL A 164 7.93 -30.76 -24.03
C VAL A 164 7.50 -32.20 -24.31
N ARG A 165 7.82 -32.72 -25.51
CA ARG A 165 7.70 -34.15 -25.86
C ARG A 165 9.06 -34.71 -26.20
N ALA A 166 9.55 -35.65 -25.39
CA ALA A 166 10.75 -36.42 -25.72
C ALA A 166 10.38 -37.59 -26.65
N ALA A 167 11.26 -37.92 -27.59
CA ALA A 167 11.10 -39.11 -28.42
C ALA A 167 11.18 -40.36 -27.55
N LYS A 168 10.28 -41.33 -27.78
CA LYS A 168 10.32 -42.62 -27.09
C LYS A 168 11.55 -43.38 -27.57
N ILE A 169 12.50 -43.64 -26.66
CA ILE A 169 13.72 -44.40 -26.97
C ILE A 169 13.32 -45.83 -27.32
N VAL A 170 13.59 -46.25 -28.56
CA VAL A 170 13.51 -47.65 -28.96
C VAL A 170 14.84 -48.29 -28.61
N ARG A 171 14.85 -49.21 -27.65
CA ARG A 171 16.04 -50.02 -27.33
C ARG A 171 16.07 -51.20 -28.30
N PHE A 172 17.20 -51.39 -28.98
CA PHE A 172 17.50 -52.57 -29.78
C PHE A 172 18.14 -53.66 -28.91
#